data_AF-A0A1Z4KV44-F1
#
_entry.id   AF-A0A1Z4KV44-F1
#
_cell.length_a   1.000
_cell.length_b   1.000
_cell.length_c   1.000
_cell.angle_alpha   90.00
_cell.angle_beta   90.00
_cell.angle_gamma   90.00
#
_symmetry.space_group_name_H-M   'P 1'
#
loop_
_entity.id
_entity.type
_entity.pdbx_description
1 polymer ?
#
loop_
_entity_poly.entity_id
_entity_poly.type
_entity_poly.pdbx_seq_one_letter_code
_entity_poly.pdbx_strand_id
1 'polypeptide(L)'
;MIRHSRHTSESWRALPWKKFRRNLFRLQKRVYKAVLVGDKRKARSLQKLILKSTSARFLAIRQVSQLNAGKKTAGIDGKKSLSFEERFNLEELLRMNSGNWKHQGLREIPIPKKDGTTRIPRTGYTSRGSG
;
A
#
# COMPACT_ATOMS: atom_id res chain seq x y z
N MET A 1 22.12 6.80 -11.77
CA MET A 1 22.75 5.81 -10.88
C MET A 1 22.75 6.36 -9.46
N ILE A 2 21.95 5.79 -8.57
CA ILE A 2 21.94 6.21 -7.17
C ILE A 2 23.12 5.49 -6.49
N ARG A 3 24.09 6.27 -6.00
CA ARG A 3 25.24 5.77 -5.23
C ARG A 3 24.69 5.19 -3.93
N HIS A 4 25.05 3.96 -3.58
CA HIS A 4 24.71 3.35 -2.29
C HIS A 4 25.09 4.30 -1.14
N SER A 5 24.11 5.01 -0.59
CA SER A 5 24.33 5.88 0.55
C SER A 5 24.43 5.01 1.79
N ARG A 6 25.61 5.02 2.43
CA ARG A 6 25.89 4.31 3.69
C ARG A 6 24.88 4.63 4.81
N HIS A 7 24.08 5.69 4.67
CA HIS A 7 23.12 6.19 5.67
C HIS A 7 21.65 5.95 5.31
N THR A 8 21.34 5.25 4.21
CA THR A 8 19.94 5.09 3.75
C THR A 8 19.07 4.36 4.78
N SER A 9 19.64 3.41 5.51
CA SER A 9 18.99 2.69 6.60
C SER A 9 18.67 3.59 7.80
N GLU A 10 19.58 4.50 8.15
CA GLU A 10 19.40 5.49 9.21
C GLU A 10 18.31 6.49 8.85
N SER A 11 18.34 7.02 7.61
CA SER A 11 17.30 7.90 7.08
C SER A 11 15.92 7.26 7.14
N TRP A 12 15.79 5.97 6.79
CA TRP A 12 14.52 5.25 6.90
C TRP A 12 14.04 5.13 8.35
N ARG A 13 14.94 4.80 9.28
CA ARG A 13 14.62 4.69 10.71
C ARG A 13 14.21 6.05 11.30
N ALA A 14 14.88 7.11 10.88
CA ALA A 14 14.67 8.49 11.34
C ALA A 14 13.40 9.16 10.78
N LEU A 15 12.72 8.55 9.81
CA LEU A 15 11.46 9.08 9.28
C LEU A 15 10.45 9.36 10.42
N PRO A 16 9.69 10.47 10.36
CA PRO A 16 8.84 10.91 11.46
C PRO A 16 7.51 10.12 11.51
N TRP A 17 7.60 8.81 11.78
CA TRP A 17 6.49 7.86 11.72
C TRP A 17 5.26 8.27 12.55
N LYS A 18 5.49 8.85 13.74
CA LYS A 18 4.41 9.35 14.61
C LYS A 18 3.65 10.52 13.95
N LYS A 19 4.37 11.43 13.28
CA LYS A 19 3.79 12.55 12.53
C LYS A 19 3.02 12.04 11.30
N PHE A 20 3.56 11.08 10.57
CA PHE A 20 2.88 10.47 9.43
C PHE A 20 1.56 9.83 9.82
N ARG A 21 1.53 9.05 10.92
CA ARG A 21 0.29 8.46 11.43
C ARG A 21 -0.75 9.52 11.79
N ARG A 22 -0.33 10.58 12.51
CA ARG A 22 -1.21 11.69 12.88
C ARG A 22 -1.81 12.39 11.66
N ASN A 23 -0.98 12.65 10.64
CA ASN A 23 -1.42 13.30 9.41
C ASN A 23 -2.43 12.45 8.64
N LEU A 24 -2.13 11.16 8.43
CA LEU A 24 -3.02 10.24 7.75
C LEU A 24 -4.36 10.10 8.50
N PHE A 25 -4.31 9.95 9.82
CA PHE A 25 -5.51 9.84 10.65
C PHE A 25 -6.42 11.06 10.54
N ARG A 26 -5.85 12.28 10.50
CA ARG A 26 -6.63 13.51 10.29
C ARG A 26 -7.34 13.51 8.94
N LEU A 27 -6.67 13.07 7.87
CA LEU A 27 -7.29 12.95 6.55
C LEU A 27 -8.40 11.89 6.53
N GLN A 28 -8.16 10.72 7.14
CA GLN A 28 -9.16 9.66 7.26
C GLN A 28 -10.39 10.12 8.05
N LYS A 29 -10.23 10.83 9.17
CA LYS A 29 -11.36 11.43 9.90
C LYS A 29 -12.16 12.40 9.02
N ARG A 30 -11.50 13.20 8.17
CA ARG A 30 -12.18 14.11 7.25
C ARG A 30 -12.98 13.34 6.20
N VAL A 31 -12.44 12.24 5.68
CA VAL A 31 -13.18 11.34 4.77
C VAL A 31 -14.41 10.79 5.47
N TYR A 32 -14.25 10.25 6.69
CA TYR A 32 -15.36 9.74 7.48
C TYR A 32 -16.46 10.78 7.68
N LYS A 33 -16.10 12.00 8.12
CA LYS A 33 -17.07 13.10 8.29
C LYS A 33 -17.78 13.46 6.98
N ALA A 34 -17.07 13.51 5.85
CA ALA A 34 -17.66 13.81 4.55
C ALA A 34 -18.64 12.72 4.09
N VAL A 35 -18.30 11.45 4.31
CA VAL A 35 -19.18 10.31 4.02
C VAL A 35 -20.42 10.35 4.91
N LEU A 36 -20.26 10.63 6.20
CA LEU A 36 -21.35 10.68 7.18
C LEU A 36 -22.44 11.68 6.80
N VAL A 37 -22.06 12.84 6.26
CA VAL A 37 -23.02 13.88 5.81
C VAL A 37 -23.46 13.72 4.34
N GLY A 38 -23.08 12.62 3.69
CA GLY A 38 -23.45 12.35 2.29
C GLY A 38 -22.66 13.12 1.22
N ASP A 39 -21.63 13.89 1.59
CA ASP A 39 -20.81 14.68 0.66
C ASP A 39 -19.78 13.79 -0.07
N LYS A 40 -20.29 13.05 -1.07
CA LYS A 40 -19.51 12.13 -1.90
C LYS A 40 -18.43 12.86 -2.71
N ARG A 41 -18.66 14.12 -3.13
CA ARG A 41 -17.67 14.90 -3.90
C ARG A 41 -16.45 15.22 -3.05
N LYS A 42 -16.67 15.68 -1.82
CA LYS A 42 -15.60 15.97 -0.86
C LYS A 42 -14.88 14.70 -0.40
N ALA A 43 -15.62 13.61 -0.16
CA ALA A 43 -15.00 12.32 0.17
C ALA A 43 -14.02 11.86 -0.93
N ARG A 44 -14.41 11.92 -2.21
CA ARG A 44 -13.53 11.61 -3.34
C ARG A 44 -12.31 12.53 -3.43
N SER A 45 -12.49 13.83 -3.21
CA SER A 45 -11.37 14.79 -3.19
C SER A 45 -10.37 14.47 -2.07
N LEU A 46 -10.86 14.14 -0.87
CA LEU A 46 -10.03 13.74 0.26
C LEU A 46 -9.31 12.40 0.04
N GLN A 47 -9.95 11.43 -0.61
CA GLN A 47 -9.29 10.18 -1.02
C GLN A 47 -8.14 10.46 -1.99
N LYS A 48 -8.35 11.30 -3.00
CA LYS A 48 -7.28 11.73 -3.92
C LYS A 48 -6.14 12.43 -3.17
N LEU A 49 -6.45 13.24 -2.16
CA LEU A 49 -5.45 13.89 -1.31
C LEU A 49 -4.64 12.86 -0.48
N ILE A 50 -5.29 11.81 0.03
CA ILE A 50 -4.60 10.72 0.74
C ILE A 50 -3.60 10.03 -0.19
N LEU A 51 -3.98 9.69 -1.43
CA LEU A 51 -3.09 9.05 -2.41
C LEU A 51 -1.85 9.92 -2.72
N LYS A 52 -2.02 11.25 -2.75
CA LYS A 52 -0.93 12.21 -2.95
C LYS A 52 -0.11 12.50 -1.69
N SER A 53 -0.51 12.01 -0.52
CA SER A 53 0.19 12.29 0.73
C SER A 53 1.46 11.44 0.90
N THR A 54 2.59 12.10 1.09
CA THR A 54 3.87 11.45 1.46
C THR A 54 3.73 10.62 2.74
N SER A 55 2.97 11.11 3.74
CA SER A 55 2.69 10.37 4.97
C SER A 55 1.95 9.05 4.70
N ALA A 56 0.97 9.07 3.80
CA ALA A 56 0.22 7.87 3.43
C ALA A 56 1.09 6.87 2.67
N ARG A 57 1.87 7.33 1.68
CA ARG A 57 2.76 6.47 0.88
C ARG A 57 3.80 5.78 1.74
N PHE A 58 4.55 6.48 2.58
CA PHE A 58 5.56 5.86 3.44
C PHE A 58 4.96 4.86 4.43
N LEU A 59 3.79 5.14 5.00
CA LEU A 59 3.10 4.19 5.87
C LEU A 59 2.67 2.94 5.11
N ALA A 60 2.13 3.09 3.89
CA ALA A 60 1.76 1.96 3.05
C ALA A 60 2.97 1.11 2.65
N ILE A 61 4.07 1.74 2.23
CA ILE A 61 5.32 1.04 1.88
C ILE A 61 5.85 0.29 3.10
N ARG A 62 5.88 0.91 4.29
CA ARG A 62 6.30 0.24 5.53
C ARG A 62 5.39 -0.93 5.87
N GLN A 63 4.08 -0.77 5.74
CA GLN A 63 3.12 -1.83 6.01
C GLN A 63 3.39 -3.05 5.13
N VAL A 64 3.47 -2.85 3.82
CA VAL A 64 3.67 -3.94 2.84
C VAL A 64 5.05 -4.58 2.96
N SER A 65 6.11 -3.77 3.06
CA SER A 65 7.49 -4.27 3.03
C SER A 65 8.02 -4.78 4.37
N GLN A 66 7.45 -4.35 5.51
CA GLN A 66 8.00 -4.66 6.83
C GLN A 66 7.02 -5.31 7.81
N LEU A 67 5.74 -4.98 7.76
CA LEU A 67 4.78 -5.36 8.81
C LEU A 67 3.86 -6.52 8.39
N ASN A 68 3.52 -6.63 7.11
CA ASN A 68 2.66 -7.69 6.61
C ASN A 68 3.27 -9.08 6.82
N ALA A 69 2.44 -10.07 7.16
CA ALA A 69 2.88 -11.47 7.34
C ALA A 69 3.48 -12.05 6.04
N GLY A 70 2.90 -11.71 4.88
CA GLY A 70 3.36 -12.13 3.55
C GLY A 70 4.52 -11.31 2.97
N LYS A 71 5.22 -10.47 3.75
CA LYS A 71 6.29 -9.58 3.26
C LYS A 71 7.51 -10.27 2.65
N LYS A 72 7.60 -11.61 2.76
CA LYS A 72 8.67 -12.45 2.18
C LYS A 72 8.22 -13.19 0.91
N THR A 73 6.95 -13.08 0.54
CA THR A 73 6.39 -13.75 -0.64
C THR A 73 6.63 -12.88 -1.85
N ALA A 74 7.37 -13.39 -2.84
CA ALA A 74 7.59 -12.68 -4.10
C ALA A 74 6.29 -12.60 -4.91
N GLY A 75 6.04 -11.42 -5.49
CA GLY A 75 4.97 -11.22 -6.46
C GLY A 75 5.31 -11.79 -7.84
N ILE A 76 4.65 -11.27 -8.87
CA ILE A 76 4.99 -11.52 -10.28
C ILE A 76 6.36 -10.92 -10.62
N ASP A 77 6.71 -9.82 -9.95
CA ASP A 77 8.00 -9.12 -10.09
C ASP A 77 9.21 -9.90 -9.52
N GLY A 78 8.99 -11.05 -8.88
CA GLY A 78 10.05 -11.89 -8.32
C GLY A 78 10.75 -11.31 -7.08
N LYS A 79 10.38 -10.11 -6.63
CA LYS A 79 11.06 -9.43 -5.50
C LYS A 79 10.48 -9.88 -4.16
N LYS A 80 11.29 -10.58 -3.36
CA LYS A 80 10.89 -11.09 -2.02
C LYS A 80 10.91 -10.02 -0.93
N SER A 81 11.78 -9.02 -1.02
CA SER A 81 11.92 -7.97 -0.02
C SER A 81 12.59 -6.75 -0.64
N LEU A 82 12.13 -5.55 -0.26
CA LEU A 82 12.72 -4.29 -0.71
C LEU A 82 13.83 -3.83 0.25
N SER A 83 14.96 -3.40 -0.30
CA SER A 83 16.00 -2.68 0.42
C SER A 83 15.49 -1.30 0.89
N PHE A 84 16.22 -0.61 1.78
CA PHE A 84 15.83 0.75 2.20
C PHE A 84 15.83 1.73 1.01
N GLU A 85 16.80 1.61 0.11
CA GLU A 85 16.90 2.42 -1.10
C GLU A 85 15.73 2.16 -2.06
N GLU A 86 15.39 0.89 -2.28
CA GLU A 86 14.25 0.51 -3.11
C GLU A 86 12.92 1.04 -2.55
N ARG A 87 12.79 1.16 -1.23
CA ARG A 87 11.59 1.76 -0.62
C ARG A 87 11.48 3.26 -0.86
N PHE A 88 12.59 3.99 -0.86
CA PHE A 88 12.58 5.40 -1.25
C PHE A 88 12.27 5.57 -2.73
N ASN A 89 12.88 4.75 -3.59
CA ASN A 89 12.58 4.74 -5.03
C ASN A 89 11.10 4.40 -5.29
N LEU A 90 10.53 3.47 -4.53
CA LEU A 90 9.12 3.13 -4.62
C LEU A 90 8.22 4.30 -4.19
N GLU A 91 8.61 5.08 -3.17
CA GLU A 91 7.84 6.26 -2.77
C GLU A 91 7.80 7.30 -3.87
N GLU A 92 8.93 7.55 -4.53
CA GLU A 92 9.04 8.47 -5.66
C GLU A 92 8.21 7.97 -6.87
N LEU A 93 8.30 6.67 -7.17
CA LEU A 93 7.51 6.04 -8.21
C LEU A 93 6.00 6.21 -7.96
N LEU A 94 5.55 5.96 -6.72
CA LEU A 94 4.15 6.14 -6.33
C LEU A 94 3.73 7.61 -6.35
N ARG A 95 4.63 8.54 -5.98
CA ARG A 95 4.38 9.99 -6.06
C ARG A 95 4.05 10.41 -7.49
N MET A 96 4.84 9.94 -8.46
CA MET A 96 4.68 10.27 -9.87
C MET A 96 3.47 9.58 -10.53
N ASN A 97 3.13 8.36 -10.11
CA ASN A 97 2.15 7.52 -10.81
C ASN A 97 0.84 7.25 -10.04
N SER A 98 0.63 7.88 -8.87
CA SER A 98 -0.58 7.64 -8.04
C SER A 98 -1.92 7.93 -8.73
N GLY A 99 -1.93 8.76 -9.79
CA GLY A 99 -3.14 9.12 -10.52
C GLY A 99 -3.52 8.18 -11.67
N ASN A 100 -2.59 7.36 -12.15
CA ASN A 100 -2.71 6.56 -13.38
C ASN A 100 -2.08 5.16 -13.23
N TRP A 101 -2.01 4.66 -11.99
CA TRP A 101 -1.37 3.40 -11.68
C TRP A 101 -2.03 2.22 -12.40
N LYS A 102 -1.23 1.44 -13.14
CA LYS A 102 -1.64 0.17 -13.75
C LYS A 102 -1.08 -0.98 -12.91
N HIS A 103 -1.95 -1.72 -12.25
CA HIS A 103 -1.53 -2.88 -11.46
C HIS A 103 -1.22 -4.08 -12.34
N GLN A 104 -0.22 -4.88 -11.94
CA GLN A 104 0.04 -6.18 -12.56
C GLN A 104 -1.06 -7.18 -12.18
N GLY A 105 -1.13 -8.30 -12.90
CA GLY A 105 -2.03 -9.41 -12.57
C GLY A 105 -1.77 -9.98 -11.17
N LEU A 106 -2.69 -10.80 -10.68
CA LEU A 106 -2.50 -11.51 -9.42
C LEU A 106 -1.70 -12.80 -9.66
N ARG A 107 -0.70 -13.07 -8.83
CA ARG A 107 -0.07 -14.39 -8.77
C ARG A 107 -0.87 -15.28 -7.83
N GLU A 108 -1.49 -16.32 -8.38
CA GLU A 108 -2.16 -17.34 -7.57
C GLU A 108 -1.11 -18.25 -6.93
N ILE A 109 -0.95 -18.14 -5.61
CA ILE A 109 -0.10 -19.05 -4.83
C ILE A 109 -1.04 -19.90 -3.96
N PRO A 110 -1.04 -21.23 -4.11
CA PRO A 110 -1.86 -22.09 -3.27
C PRO A 110 -1.40 -21.99 -1.80
N ILE A 111 -2.33 -21.66 -0.88
CA ILE A 111 -2.03 -21.54 0.54
C ILE A 111 -2.51 -22.81 1.26
N PRO A 112 -1.59 -23.61 1.85
CA PRO A 112 -1.97 -24.79 2.60
C PRO A 112 -2.70 -24.40 3.90
N LYS A 113 -3.78 -25.10 4.20
CA LYS A 113 -4.49 -25.01 5.48
C LYS A 113 -4.06 -26.14 6.42
N LYS A 114 -4.41 -25.99 7.71
CA LYS A 114 -4.16 -27.00 8.74
C LYS A 114 -4.90 -28.33 8.50
N ASP A 115 -6.00 -28.31 7.76
CA ASP A 115 -6.82 -29.48 7.41
C ASP A 115 -6.32 -30.24 6.18
N GLY A 116 -5.14 -29.88 5.63
CA GLY A 116 -4.58 -30.49 4.42
C GLY A 116 -5.18 -29.96 3.11
N THR A 117 -6.24 -29.14 3.17
CA THR A 117 -6.81 -28.51 1.97
C THR A 117 -6.00 -27.28 1.55
N THR A 118 -6.05 -26.95 0.27
CA THR A 118 -5.39 -25.77 -0.26
C THR A 118 -6.42 -24.71 -0.62
N ARG A 119 -6.18 -23.46 -0.21
CA ARG A 119 -7.01 -22.32 -0.64
C ARG A 119 -6.27 -21.53 -1.72
N ILE A 120 -6.89 -21.40 -2.88
CA ILE A 120 -6.49 -20.41 -3.89
C ILE A 120 -7.07 -19.05 -3.46
N PRO A 121 -6.25 -17.99 -3.33
CA PRO A 121 -6.76 -16.66 -3.05
C PRO A 121 -7.58 -16.14 -4.25
N ARG A 122 -8.91 -16.31 -4.23
CA ARG A 122 -9.82 -15.70 -5.22
C ARG A 122 -10.03 -14.22 -4.92
N THR A 123 -9.89 -13.37 -5.93
CA THR A 123 -10.43 -12.00 -5.94
C THR A 123 -11.87 -12.05 -6.42
N GLY A 124 -12.81 -11.52 -5.63
CA GLY A 124 -14.22 -11.55 -5.98
C GLY A 124 -14.58 -10.68 -7.19
N TYR A 125 -15.23 -11.29 -8.18
CA TYR A 125 -16.57 -10.94 -8.66
C TYR A 125 -17.24 -12.25 -9.08
N THR A 126 -18.02 -12.86 -8.19
CA THR A 126 -19.04 -13.83 -8.62
C THR A 126 -20.23 -13.00 -9.08
N SER A 127 -20.45 -12.93 -10.39
CA SER A 127 -21.75 -12.55 -10.93
C SER A 127 -22.79 -13.46 -10.27
N ARG A 128 -23.61 -12.92 -9.36
CA ARG A 128 -24.86 -13.59 -9.00
C ARG A 128 -25.67 -13.60 -10.29
N GLY A 129 -25.94 -14.80 -10.80
CA GLY A 129 -26.97 -14.98 -11.82
C GLY A 129 -28.27 -14.38 -11.30
N SER A 130 -28.83 -13.47 -12.07
CA SER A 130 -30.24 -13.13 -11.98
C SER A 130 -31.03 -14.38 -12.34
N GLY A 131 -31.97 -14.75 -11.47
CA GLY A 131 -33.11 -15.56 -11.87
C GLY A 131 -34.11 -14.74 -12.67
#